data_AF-A0A5F2HVM9-F1
#
_entry.id   AF-A0A5F2HVM9-F1
#
_cell.length_a   1.000
_cell.length_b   1.000
_cell.length_c   1.000
_cell.angle_alpha   90.00
_cell.angle_beta   90.00
_cell.angle_gamma   90.00
#
_symmetry.space_group_name_H-M   'P 1'
#
loop_
_entity.id
_entity.type
_entity.pdbx_description
1 polymer ?
#
loop_
_entity_poly.entity_id
_entity_poly.type
_entity_poly.pdbx_seq_one_letter_code
_entity_poly.pdbx_strand_id
1 'polypeptide(L)'
;RIVFAEGEEEQVMRAAVSYVNQKLGTAILLGRDDVIKENARHAGIDLDKQGLEIINARLSRRNGIYTDYLYERMQRKGFLFRDCQRLINNDRNHFAACMVA
;
A
#
# COMPACT_ATOMS: atom_id res chain seq x y z
N ARG A 1 1.25 5.96 -11.58
CA ARG A 1 0.81 4.94 -10.59
C ARG A 1 0.39 5.69 -9.34
N ILE A 2 -0.71 5.32 -8.68
CA ILE A 2 -1.16 5.87 -7.39
C ILE A 2 -1.26 4.74 -6.37
N VAL A 3 -0.86 5.02 -5.12
CA VAL A 3 -0.97 4.10 -4.00
C VAL A 3 -2.12 4.54 -3.10
N PHE A 4 -3.09 3.65 -2.94
CA PHE A 4 -4.21 3.79 -2.02
C PHE A 4 -3.87 3.02 -0.74
N ALA A 5 -3.37 3.75 0.27
CA ALA A 5 -2.80 3.16 1.48
C ALA A 5 -3.83 2.39 2.32
N GLU A 6 -5.09 2.84 2.34
CA GLU A 6 -6.20 2.23 3.07
C GLU A 6 -7.04 1.32 2.18
N GLY A 7 -6.39 0.41 1.45
CA GLY A 7 -7.04 -0.43 0.43
C GLY A 7 -8.08 -1.42 0.96
N GLU A 8 -8.19 -1.59 2.28
CA GLU A 8 -9.21 -2.43 2.94
C GLU A 8 -10.58 -1.72 3.07
N GLU A 9 -10.65 -0.40 2.85
CA GLU A 9 -11.88 0.39 2.95
C GLU A 9 -12.66 0.42 1.63
N GLU A 10 -13.97 0.20 1.68
CA GLU A 10 -14.84 0.13 0.49
C GLU A 10 -14.74 1.40 -0.38
N GLN A 11 -14.84 2.57 0.25
CA GLN A 11 -14.75 3.87 -0.43
C GLN A 11 -13.43 4.03 -1.20
N VAL A 12 -12.34 3.50 -0.66
CA VAL A 12 -11.00 3.54 -1.27
C VAL A 12 -10.93 2.58 -2.45
N MET A 13 -11.49 1.38 -2.34
CA MET A 13 -11.59 0.44 -3.45
C MET A 13 -12.39 1.03 -4.62
N ARG A 14 -13.53 1.68 -4.35
CA ARG A 14 -14.32 2.37 -5.38
C ARG A 14 -13.53 3.48 -6.05
N ALA A 15 -12.76 4.26 -5.29
CA ALA A 15 -11.89 5.30 -5.83
C ALA A 15 -10.80 4.72 -6.73
N ALA A 16 -10.15 3.62 -6.32
CA ALA A 16 -9.14 2.93 -7.13
C ALA A 16 -9.72 2.38 -8.44
N VAL A 17 -10.90 1.76 -8.39
CA VAL A 17 -11.61 1.28 -9.59
C VAL A 17 -11.99 2.45 -10.52
N SER A 18 -12.49 3.55 -9.96
CA SER A 18 -12.82 4.74 -10.74
C SER A 18 -11.57 5.33 -11.42
N TYR A 19 -10.45 5.38 -10.70
CA TYR A 19 -9.17 5.88 -11.21
C TYR A 19 -8.68 5.09 -12.42
N VAL A 20 -8.73 3.74 -12.37
CA VAL A 20 -8.31 2.90 -13.51
C VAL A 20 -9.31 2.97 -14.67
N ASN A 21 -10.62 3.03 -14.40
CA ASN A 21 -11.66 3.16 -15.42
C ASN A 21 -11.53 4.48 -16.20
N GLN A 22 -11.12 5.56 -15.53
CA GLN A 22 -10.82 6.85 -16.15
C GLN A 22 -9.46 6.88 -16.86
N LYS A 23 -8.73 5.75 -16.90
CA LYS A 23 -7.41 5.61 -17.53
C LYS A 23 -6.36 6.58 -16.97
N LEU A 24 -6.47 6.95 -15.70
CA LEU A 24 -5.53 7.87 -15.04
C LEU A 24 -4.19 7.20 -14.68
N GLY A 25 -4.13 5.86 -14.78
CA GLY A 25 -2.92 5.06 -14.61
C GLY A 25 -3.18 3.80 -13.78
N THR A 26 -2.10 3.23 -13.24
CA THR A 26 -2.19 2.05 -12.34
C THR A 26 -2.55 2.47 -10.91
N ALA A 27 -3.57 1.84 -10.33
CA ALA A 27 -3.91 1.94 -8.91
C ALA A 27 -3.32 0.76 -8.14
N ILE A 28 -2.78 1.02 -6.94
CA ILE A 28 -2.27 -0.01 -6.03
C ILE A 28 -3.05 0.10 -4.72
N LEU A 29 -3.79 -0.95 -4.37
CA LEU A 29 -4.44 -1.08 -3.07
C LEU A 29 -3.45 -1.72 -2.08
N LEU A 30 -3.18 -1.03 -0.97
CA LEU A 30 -2.41 -1.61 0.14
C LEU A 30 -3.32 -2.20 1.20
N GLY A 31 -3.06 -3.45 1.56
CA GLY A 31 -3.79 -4.14 2.61
C GLY A 31 -3.57 -5.64 2.53
N ARG A 32 -4.29 -6.38 3.37
CA ARG A 32 -4.25 -7.83 3.34
C ARG A 32 -5.13 -8.34 2.21
N ASP A 33 -4.58 -9.22 1.37
CA ASP A 33 -5.26 -9.75 0.18
C ASP A 33 -6.62 -10.38 0.48
N ASP A 34 -6.70 -11.18 1.55
CA ASP A 34 -7.94 -11.84 1.99
C ASP A 34 -9.01 -10.83 2.40
N VAL A 35 -8.64 -9.81 3.17
CA VAL A 35 -9.57 -8.77 3.63
C VAL A 35 -10.04 -7.89 2.48
N ILE A 36 -9.14 -7.47 1.59
CA ILE A 36 -9.51 -6.66 0.42
C ILE A 36 -10.48 -7.43 -0.47
N LYS A 37 -10.17 -8.69 -0.80
CA LYS A 37 -11.02 -9.52 -1.66
C LYS A 37 -12.39 -9.77 -1.03
N GLU A 38 -12.42 -10.04 0.27
CA GLU A 38 -13.68 -10.28 0.97
C GLU A 38 -14.55 -9.02 1.04
N ASN A 39 -13.98 -7.88 1.45
CA ASN A 39 -14.70 -6.61 1.50
C ASN A 39 -15.20 -6.19 0.11
N ALA A 40 -14.39 -6.37 -0.94
CA ALA A 40 -14.81 -6.11 -2.31
C ALA A 40 -15.97 -7.01 -2.75
N ARG A 41 -15.91 -8.30 -2.43
CA ARG A 41 -16.99 -9.26 -2.71
C ARG A 41 -18.29 -8.85 -2.01
N HIS A 42 -18.22 -8.45 -0.74
CA HIS A 42 -19.37 -7.95 0.02
C HIS A 42 -19.95 -6.66 -0.56
N ALA A 43 -19.10 -5.76 -1.05
CA ALA A 43 -19.50 -4.47 -1.62
C ALA A 43 -19.89 -4.53 -3.11
N GLY A 44 -19.81 -5.71 -3.74
CA GLY A 44 -20.04 -5.89 -5.18
C GLY A 44 -19.03 -5.14 -6.05
N ILE A 45 -17.79 -4.97 -5.58
CA ILE A 45 -16.72 -4.27 -6.28
C ILE A 45 -15.87 -5.30 -7.03
N ASP A 46 -15.79 -5.14 -8.35
CA ASP A 46 -14.88 -5.91 -9.19
C ASP A 46 -13.47 -5.32 -9.17
N LEU A 47 -12.54 -6.06 -8.57
CA LEU A 47 -11.11 -5.72 -8.49
C LEU A 47 -10.26 -6.41 -9.57
N ASP A 48 -10.83 -7.30 -10.39
CA ASP A 48 -10.09 -7.96 -11.48
C ASP A 48 -10.02 -7.04 -12.71
N LYS A 49 -9.24 -5.97 -12.58
CA LYS A 49 -9.11 -4.93 -13.60
C LYS A 49 -7.66 -4.72 -14.00
N GLN A 50 -7.44 -4.57 -15.30
CA GLN A 50 -6.13 -4.17 -15.80
C GLN A 50 -5.73 -2.81 -15.21
N GLY A 51 -4.54 -2.76 -14.61
CA GLY A 51 -4.04 -1.56 -13.95
C GLY A 51 -4.45 -1.43 -12.49
N LEU A 52 -5.13 -2.42 -11.90
CA LEU A 52 -5.35 -2.48 -10.45
C LEU A 52 -4.49 -3.59 -9.83
N GLU A 53 -3.65 -3.22 -8.87
CA GLU A 53 -2.74 -4.13 -8.16
C GLU A 53 -3.09 -4.15 -6.67
N ILE A 54 -2.96 -5.30 -6.02
CA ILE A 54 -3.06 -5.43 -4.57
C ILE A 54 -1.66 -5.76 -4.04
N ILE A 55 -1.20 -5.02 -3.03
CA ILE A 55 0.09 -5.25 -2.38
C ILE A 55 -0.10 -5.37 -0.87
N ASN A 56 0.43 -6.45 -0.32
CA ASN A 56 0.48 -6.65 1.12
C ASN A 56 1.86 -6.25 1.67
N ALA A 57 1.89 -5.17 2.45
CA ALA A 57 3.10 -4.66 3.09
C ALA A 57 3.80 -5.71 3.96
N ARG A 58 3.05 -6.63 4.61
CA ARG A 58 3.61 -7.66 5.50
C ARG A 58 4.32 -8.78 4.73
N LEU A 59 3.94 -9.02 3.48
CA LEU A 59 4.50 -10.08 2.62
C LEU A 59 5.51 -9.56 1.59
N SER A 60 5.69 -8.23 1.54
CA SER A 60 6.56 -7.60 0.56
C SER A 60 8.03 -7.95 0.80
N ARG A 61 8.71 -8.39 -0.27
CA ARG A 61 10.16 -8.65 -0.27
C ARG A 61 10.99 -7.37 -0.22
N ARG A 62 10.37 -6.20 -0.38
CA ARG A 62 11.04 -4.89 -0.41
C ARG A 62 11.17 -4.23 0.96
N ASN A 63 10.71 -4.88 2.03
CA ASN A 63 10.70 -4.28 3.37
C ASN A 63 12.10 -3.91 3.86
N GLY A 64 13.13 -4.71 3.54
CA GLY A 64 14.53 -4.38 3.85
C GLY A 64 14.95 -3.07 3.18
N ILE A 65 14.77 -2.99 1.86
CA ILE A 65 15.11 -1.80 1.05
C ILE A 65 14.40 -0.55 1.58
N TYR A 66 13.11 -0.66 1.91
CA TYR A 66 12.35 0.47 2.46
C TYR A 66 12.78 0.85 3.88
N THR A 67 13.21 -0.13 4.66
CA THR A 67 13.75 0.13 6.01
C THR A 67 15.06 0.89 5.92
N ASP A 68 15.98 0.46 5.05
CA ASP A 68 17.26 1.13 4.83
C ASP A 68 17.05 2.57 4.37
N TYR A 69 16.20 2.76 3.34
CA TYR A 69 15.84 4.09 2.83
C TYR A 69 15.25 5.01 3.91
N LEU A 70 14.30 4.49 4.71
CA LEU A 70 13.69 5.27 5.77
C LEU A 70 14.71 5.60 6.87
N TYR A 71 15.58 4.66 7.21
CA TYR A 71 16.61 4.85 8.24
C TYR A 71 17.64 5.90 7.84
N GLU A 72 18.12 5.91 6.60
CA GLU A 72 19.05 6.93 6.09
C GLU A 72 18.56 8.36 6.35
N ARG A 73 17.22 8.58 6.26
CA ARG A 73 16.56 9.87 6.50
C ARG A 73 16.25 10.14 7.97
N MET A 74 15.92 9.11 8.74
CA MET A 74 15.38 9.25 10.10
C MET A 74 16.45 9.12 11.19
N GLN A 75 17.61 8.55 10.88
CA GLN A 75 18.70 8.37 11.86
C GLN A 75 19.15 9.69 12.50
N ARG A 76 19.19 10.79 11.73
CA ARG A 76 19.55 12.14 12.26
C ARG A 76 18.45 12.78 13.11
N LYS A 77 17.26 12.16 13.12
CA LYS A 77 16.11 12.55 13.97
C LYS A 77 15.97 11.62 15.18
N GLY A 78 16.97 10.79 15.47
CA GLY A 78 17.01 9.92 16.65
C GLY A 78 16.31 8.57 16.49
N PHE A 79 15.89 8.18 15.28
CA PHE A 79 15.30 6.87 15.04
C PHE A 79 16.37 5.79 14.96
N LEU A 80 16.10 4.62 15.56
CA LEU A 80 16.93 3.43 15.38
C LEU A 80 16.46 2.64 14.15
N PHE A 81 17.35 1.81 13.60
CA PHE A 81 17.02 0.94 12.48
C PHE A 81 15.76 0.09 12.74
N ARG A 82 15.66 -0.50 13.93
CA ARG A 82 14.49 -1.29 14.36
C ARG A 82 13.19 -0.48 14.38
N ASP A 83 13.26 0.83 14.64
CA ASP A 83 12.07 1.69 14.67
C ASP A 83 11.56 1.92 13.25
N CYS A 84 12.47 2.18 12.30
CA CYS A 84 12.16 2.26 10.88
C CYS A 84 11.60 0.94 10.35
N GLN A 85 12.20 -0.19 10.74
CA GLN A 85 11.71 -1.52 10.34
C GLN A 85 10.28 -1.77 10.83
N ARG A 86 10.00 -1.39 12.08
CA ARG A 86 8.66 -1.49 12.67
C ARG A 86 7.65 -0.61 11.92
N LEU A 87 8.03 0.60 11.53
CA LEU A 87 7.17 1.49 10.74
C LEU A 87 6.86 0.88 9.37
N ILE A 88 7.86 0.38 8.64
CA ILE A 88 7.66 -0.25 7.33
C ILE A 88 6.77 -1.49 7.42
N ASN A 89 6.94 -2.31 8.46
CA ASN A 89 6.21 -3.57 8.59
C ASN A 89 4.75 -3.40 9.05
N ASN A 90 4.45 -2.37 9.85
CA ASN A 90 3.17 -2.24 10.52
C ASN A 90 2.36 -1.02 10.09
N ASP A 91 3.00 0.02 9.56
CA ASP A 91 2.35 1.25 9.15
C ASP A 91 2.23 1.34 7.62
N ARG A 92 1.01 1.14 7.13
CA ARG A 92 0.66 1.18 5.70
C ARG A 92 1.04 2.51 5.04
N ASN A 93 0.98 3.63 5.76
CA ASN A 93 1.26 4.95 5.21
C ASN A 93 2.76 5.17 5.02
N HIS A 94 3.59 4.73 5.96
CA HIS A 94 5.05 4.75 5.82
C HIS A 94 5.50 3.82 4.71
N PHE A 95 4.92 2.62 4.64
CA PHE A 95 5.17 1.70 3.53
C PHE A 95 4.80 2.33 2.19
N ALA A 96 3.58 2.88 2.08
CA ALA A 96 3.08 3.56 0.87
C ALA A 96 3.99 4.71 0.45
N ALA A 97 4.40 5.55 1.40
CA ALA A 97 5.31 6.65 1.14
C ALA A 97 6.63 6.15 0.56
N CYS A 98 7.22 5.07 1.10
CA CYS A 98 8.46 4.49 0.60
C CYS A 98 8.31 3.83 -0.79
N MET A 99 7.10 3.41 -1.19
CA MET A 99 6.87 2.85 -2.53
C MET A 99 7.02 3.87 -3.66
N VAL A 100 6.85 5.16 -3.36
CA VAL A 100 6.82 6.26 -4.34
C VAL A 100 7.99 7.23 -4.18
N ALA A 101 8.97 6.86 -3.34
CA ALA A 101 10.02 7.75 -2.87
C ALA A 101 11.33 7.66 -3.65
#